data_AF-A0A2K0TGW9-F1
#
_entry.id   AF-A0A2K0TGW9-F1
#
_cell.length_a   1.000
_cell.length_b   1.000
_cell.length_c   1.000
_cell.angle_alpha   90.00
_cell.angle_beta   90.00
_cell.angle_gamma   90.00
#
_symmetry.space_group_name_H-M   'P 1'
#
loop_
_entity.id
_entity.type
_entity.pdbx_description
1 polymer ?
#
loop_
_entity_poly.entity_id
_entity_poly.type
_entity_poly.pdbx_seq_one_letter_code
_entity_poly.pdbx_strand_id
1 'polypeptide(L)'
;MECDICHHPHDAQRRPFLCAVDARNRIYEGRMKHLQLMLDNESLKAQIDELLDDTSKPNKHTWDEIIAHRDAAEQKTDQILAAADRLRDDIKAARDEIQARKAAIARRRSDLASVSAGIVERRAKQLREVEKSISMLKFRWSQSAEDMASTRGFLCTEAVRLYGLKRITKKSGTGRYEYHLGKIPIVDLTSMDCE
;
A
#
# COMPACT_ATOMS: atom_id res chain seq x y z
N MET A 1 9.11 -5.42 -29.76
CA MET A 1 10.13 -6.44 -30.06
C MET A 1 10.99 -5.86 -31.16
N GLU A 2 12.22 -5.50 -30.80
CA GLU A 2 13.24 -5.06 -31.73
C GLU A 2 13.90 -6.30 -32.35
N CYS A 3 14.23 -6.25 -33.63
CA CYS A 3 14.97 -7.32 -34.28
C CYS A 3 16.44 -7.29 -33.84
N ASP A 4 17.01 -8.40 -33.35
CA ASP A 4 18.42 -8.43 -32.91
C ASP A 4 19.45 -8.31 -34.04
N ILE A 5 19.01 -8.32 -35.30
CA ILE A 5 19.89 -8.28 -36.48
C ILE A 5 19.82 -6.92 -37.17
N CYS A 6 18.60 -6.40 -37.38
CA CYS A 6 18.45 -5.08 -37.97
C CYS A 6 18.25 -3.97 -36.93
N HIS A 7 18.08 -4.29 -35.65
CA HIS A 7 17.87 -3.36 -34.52
C HIS A 7 16.74 -2.34 -34.71
N HIS A 8 15.82 -2.59 -35.64
CA HIS A 8 14.68 -1.71 -35.88
C HIS A 8 13.41 -2.26 -35.23
N PRO A 9 12.59 -1.42 -34.59
CA PRO A 9 11.28 -1.81 -34.08
C PRO A 9 10.28 -1.99 -35.23
N HIS A 10 9.42 -3.00 -35.14
CA HIS A 10 8.31 -3.19 -36.06
C HIS A 10 7.23 -2.12 -35.84
N ASP A 11 6.85 -1.41 -36.91
CA ASP A 11 5.81 -0.38 -36.91
C ASP A 11 4.85 -0.63 -38.09
N ALA A 12 3.57 -0.87 -37.79
CA ALA A 12 2.55 -1.20 -38.79
C ALA A 12 2.29 -0.08 -39.81
N GLN A 13 2.59 1.18 -39.48
CA GLN A 13 2.36 2.33 -40.38
C GLN A 13 3.61 2.71 -41.17
N ARG A 14 4.79 2.64 -40.55
CA ARG A 14 6.06 3.09 -41.18
C ARG A 14 6.87 1.96 -41.80
N ARG A 15 6.69 0.72 -41.34
CA ARG A 15 7.40 -0.49 -41.83
C ARG A 15 6.47 -1.70 -41.78
N PRO A 16 5.50 -1.80 -42.72
CA PRO A 16 4.49 -2.85 -42.70
C PRO A 16 5.05 -4.26 -42.96
N PHE A 17 6.27 -4.36 -43.51
CA PHE A 17 6.93 -5.62 -43.81
C PHE A 17 8.06 -5.92 -42.82
N LEU A 18 8.14 -7.18 -42.40
CA LEU A 18 9.25 -7.70 -41.59
C LEU A 18 10.53 -7.74 -42.42
N CYS A 19 11.69 -7.61 -41.77
CA CYS A 19 12.95 -7.89 -42.45
C CYS A 19 13.02 -9.39 -42.81
N ALA A 20 13.88 -9.76 -43.77
CA ALA A 20 13.97 -11.14 -44.25
C ALA A 20 14.23 -12.16 -43.12
N VAL A 21 14.96 -11.78 -42.07
CA VAL A 21 15.27 -12.68 -40.95
C VAL A 21 14.09 -12.82 -39.99
N ASP A 22 13.41 -11.73 -39.63
CA ASP A 22 12.21 -11.81 -38.78
C ASP A 22 11.05 -12.53 -39.49
N ALA A 23 10.91 -12.29 -40.80
CA ALA A 23 9.97 -13.02 -41.63
C ALA A 23 10.28 -14.53 -41.59
N ARG A 24 11.56 -14.90 -41.75
CA ARG A 24 12.03 -16.29 -41.68
C ARG A 24 11.80 -16.92 -40.31
N ASN A 25 12.09 -16.21 -39.23
CA ASN A 25 11.92 -16.71 -37.86
C ASN A 25 10.44 -16.91 -37.51
N ARG A 26 9.56 -15.98 -37.92
CA ARG A 26 8.11 -16.14 -37.71
C ARG A 26 7.52 -17.34 -38.46
N ILE A 27 8.01 -17.65 -39.65
CA ILE A 27 7.53 -18.81 -40.42
C ILE A 27 8.23 -20.13 -40.05
N TYR A 28 9.34 -20.09 -39.33
CA TYR A 28 10.16 -21.27 -39.04
C TYR A 28 9.41 -22.31 -38.20
N GLU A 29 8.74 -21.88 -37.14
CA GLU A 29 7.93 -22.77 -36.29
C GLU A 29 6.80 -23.42 -37.11
N GLY A 30 6.11 -22.65 -37.95
CA GLY A 30 5.06 -23.16 -38.83
C GLY A 30 5.59 -24.18 -39.85
N ARG A 31 6.77 -23.94 -40.42
CA ARG A 31 7.43 -24.89 -41.34
C ARG A 31 7.83 -26.18 -40.65
N MET A 32 8.35 -26.11 -39.42
CA MET A 32 8.70 -27.30 -38.64
C MET A 32 7.46 -28.13 -38.32
N LYS A 33 6.38 -27.49 -37.87
CA LYS A 33 5.09 -28.17 -37.63
C LYS A 33 4.53 -28.80 -38.90
N HIS A 34 4.60 -28.10 -40.03
CA HIS A 34 4.12 -28.63 -41.30
C HIS A 34 4.96 -29.82 -41.77
N LEU A 35 6.29 -29.75 -41.66
CA LEU A 35 7.17 -30.86 -41.99
C LEU A 35 6.86 -32.08 -41.13
N GLN A 36 6.66 -31.89 -39.82
CA GLN A 36 6.29 -32.96 -38.91
C GLN A 36 4.95 -33.61 -39.30
N LEU A 37 3.93 -32.79 -39.59
CA LEU A 37 2.64 -33.30 -40.08
C LEU A 37 2.75 -34.07 -41.40
N MET A 38 3.65 -33.65 -42.31
CA MET A 38 3.89 -34.35 -43.57
C MET A 38 4.56 -35.71 -43.33
N LEU A 39 5.57 -35.77 -42.45
CA LEU A 39 6.22 -37.02 -42.06
C LEU A 39 5.23 -37.97 -41.37
N ASP A 40 4.40 -37.46 -40.47
CA ASP A 40 3.35 -38.24 -39.80
C ASP A 40 2.35 -38.76 -40.83
N ASN A 41 1.94 -37.94 -41.81
CA ASN A 41 1.02 -38.34 -42.88
C ASN A 41 1.61 -39.43 -43.78
N GLU A 42 2.89 -39.30 -44.17
CA GLU A 42 3.60 -40.33 -44.93
C GLU A 42 3.73 -41.63 -44.13
N SER A 43 4.03 -41.56 -42.83
CA SER A 43 4.09 -42.74 -41.97
C SER A 43 2.74 -43.46 -41.85
N LEU A 44 1.65 -42.71 -41.72
CA LEU A 44 0.30 -43.25 -41.66
C LEU A 44 -0.13 -43.86 -43.00
N LYS A 45 0.24 -43.23 -44.12
CA LYS A 45 0.00 -43.79 -45.45
C LYS A 45 0.75 -45.10 -45.66
N ALA A 46 2.03 -45.17 -45.28
CA ALA A 46 2.81 -46.40 -45.36
C ALA A 46 2.18 -47.52 -44.53
N GLN A 47 1.69 -47.21 -43.31
CA GLN A 47 0.97 -48.18 -42.47
C GLN A 47 -0.35 -48.63 -43.11
N ILE A 48 -1.09 -47.72 -43.75
CA ILE A 48 -2.32 -48.07 -44.48
C ILE A 48 -2.02 -48.96 -45.67
N ASP A 49 -1.01 -48.63 -46.47
CA ASP A 49 -0.61 -49.41 -47.64
C ASP A 49 -0.12 -50.80 -47.24
N GLU A 50 0.65 -50.91 -46.15
CA GLU A 50 1.09 -52.19 -45.57
C GLU A 50 -0.11 -53.04 -45.10
N LEU A 51 -1.10 -52.43 -44.44
CA LEU A 51 -2.33 -53.11 -44.02
C LEU A 51 -3.25 -53.51 -45.19
N LEU A 52 -3.17 -52.82 -46.33
CA LEU A 52 -3.95 -53.14 -47.53
C LEU A 52 -3.30 -54.26 -48.36
N ASP A 53 -1.97 -54.34 -48.38
CA ASP A 53 -1.21 -55.41 -49.03
C ASP A 53 -1.28 -56.74 -48.26
N ASP A 54 -1.52 -56.67 -46.94
CA ASP A 54 -1.73 -57.84 -46.09
C ASP A 54 -3.10 -58.49 -46.39
N THR A 55 -3.14 -59.35 -47.41
CA THR A 55 -4.35 -60.03 -47.94
C THR A 55 -4.91 -61.14 -47.01
N SER A 56 -4.41 -61.23 -45.77
CA SER A 56 -4.93 -62.14 -44.78
C SER A 56 -6.34 -61.70 -44.35
N LYS A 57 -7.35 -62.54 -44.58
CA LYS A 57 -8.71 -62.26 -44.12
C LYS A 57 -8.65 -62.04 -42.59
N PRO A 58 -9.11 -60.90 -42.07
CA PRO A 58 -9.00 -60.60 -40.66
C PRO A 58 -9.68 -61.70 -39.84
N ASN A 59 -8.91 -62.30 -38.92
CA ASN A 59 -9.40 -63.34 -38.02
C ASN A 59 -10.41 -62.71 -37.05
N LYS A 60 -11.36 -63.49 -36.53
CA LYS A 60 -12.36 -62.98 -35.58
C LYS A 60 -11.72 -62.26 -34.38
N HIS A 61 -10.57 -62.75 -33.93
CA HIS A 61 -9.77 -62.14 -32.86
C HIS A 61 -9.31 -60.71 -33.18
N THR A 62 -8.88 -60.42 -34.41
CA THR A 62 -8.41 -59.07 -34.77
C THR A 62 -9.56 -58.08 -34.84
N TRP A 63 -10.76 -58.52 -35.24
CA TRP A 63 -11.97 -57.71 -35.15
C TRP A 63 -12.38 -57.42 -33.71
N ASP A 64 -12.34 -58.43 -32.84
CA ASP A 64 -12.67 -58.27 -31.42
C ASP A 64 -11.68 -57.31 -30.73
N GLU A 65 -10.39 -57.34 -31.09
CA GLU A 65 -9.38 -56.39 -30.62
C GLU A 65 -9.64 -54.95 -31.11
N ILE A 66 -9.99 -54.77 -32.39
CA ILE A 66 -10.32 -53.44 -32.95
C ILE A 66 -11.55 -52.85 -32.25
N ILE A 67 -12.57 -53.66 -32.00
CA ILE A 67 -13.78 -53.25 -31.28
C ILE A 67 -13.42 -52.86 -29.84
N ALA A 68 -12.65 -53.70 -29.13
CA ALA A 68 -12.22 -53.39 -27.77
C ALA A 68 -11.38 -52.11 -27.67
N HIS A 69 -10.50 -51.87 -28.66
CA HIS A 69 -9.72 -50.64 -28.74
C HIS A 69 -10.59 -49.41 -28.98
N ARG A 70 -11.60 -49.54 -29.85
CA ARG A 70 -12.58 -48.49 -30.12
C ARG A 70 -13.39 -48.17 -28.86
N ASP A 71 -13.95 -49.17 -28.19
CA ASP A 71 -14.75 -48.99 -26.98
C ASP A 71 -13.91 -48.35 -25.86
N ALA A 72 -12.65 -48.76 -25.71
CA ALA A 72 -11.73 -48.15 -24.75
C ALA A 72 -11.39 -46.69 -25.09
N ALA A 73 -11.32 -46.35 -26.38
CA ALA A 73 -11.12 -44.96 -26.81
C ALA A 73 -12.36 -44.11 -26.56
N GLU A 74 -13.56 -44.61 -26.89
CA GLU A 74 -14.84 -43.95 -26.63
C GLU A 74 -15.03 -43.69 -25.12
N GLN A 75 -14.79 -44.71 -24.27
CA GLN A 75 -14.86 -44.54 -22.82
C GLN A 75 -13.87 -43.50 -22.28
N LYS A 76 -12.65 -43.44 -22.82
CA LYS A 76 -11.68 -42.40 -22.45
C LYS A 76 -12.16 -41.02 -22.85
N THR A 77 -12.76 -40.87 -24.03
CA THR A 77 -13.33 -39.59 -24.46
C THR A 77 -14.48 -39.15 -23.56
N ASP A 78 -15.36 -40.06 -23.17
CA ASP A 78 -16.47 -39.77 -22.27
C ASP A 78 -15.98 -39.33 -20.87
N GLN A 79 -14.94 -39.99 -20.35
CA GLN A 79 -14.31 -39.60 -19.08
C GLN A 79 -13.69 -38.21 -19.15
N ILE A 80 -13.01 -37.87 -20.27
CA ILE A 80 -12.42 -36.55 -20.48
C ILE A 80 -13.52 -35.48 -20.57
N LEU A 81 -14.61 -35.75 -21.29
CA LEU A 81 -15.74 -34.83 -21.41
C LEU A 81 -16.41 -34.60 -20.05
N ALA A 82 -16.66 -35.67 -19.29
CA ALA A 82 -17.22 -35.57 -17.95
C ALA A 82 -16.30 -34.78 -16.99
N ALA A 83 -14.99 -34.98 -17.08
CA ALA A 83 -14.02 -34.19 -16.31
C ALA A 83 -14.01 -32.71 -16.73
N ALA A 84 -14.12 -32.43 -18.03
CA ALA A 84 -14.19 -31.07 -18.56
C ALA A 84 -15.47 -30.35 -18.10
N ASP A 85 -16.61 -31.04 -18.06
CA ASP A 85 -17.87 -30.47 -17.57
C ASP A 85 -17.82 -30.17 -16.07
N ARG A 86 -17.28 -31.08 -15.27
CA ARG A 86 -17.03 -30.82 -13.84
C ARG A 86 -16.14 -29.60 -13.63
N LEU A 87 -15.06 -29.48 -14.41
CA LEU A 87 -14.16 -28.33 -14.32
C LEU A 87 -14.86 -27.02 -14.69
N ARG A 88 -15.74 -27.03 -15.70
CA ARG A 88 -16.54 -25.85 -16.07
C ARG A 88 -17.48 -25.43 -14.94
N ASP A 89 -18.13 -26.40 -14.30
CA ASP A 89 -19.00 -26.15 -13.16
C ASP A 89 -18.23 -25.60 -11.95
N ASP A 90 -17.07 -26.18 -11.63
CA ASP A 90 -16.18 -25.70 -10.57
C ASP A 90 -15.70 -24.27 -10.83
N ILE A 91 -15.31 -23.96 -12.07
CA ILE A 91 -14.92 -22.60 -12.46
C ILE A 91 -16.09 -21.62 -12.29
N LYS A 92 -17.30 -22.03 -12.66
CA LYS A 92 -18.50 -21.20 -12.52
C LYS A 92 -18.81 -20.95 -11.04
N ALA A 93 -18.82 -22.00 -10.21
CA ALA A 93 -19.03 -21.89 -8.78
C ALA A 93 -17.98 -21.00 -8.09
N ALA A 94 -16.70 -21.16 -8.44
CA ALA A 94 -15.63 -20.33 -7.92
C ALA A 94 -15.77 -18.86 -8.34
N ARG A 95 -16.19 -18.59 -9.58
CA ARG A 95 -16.47 -17.22 -10.05
C ARG A 95 -17.63 -16.59 -9.29
N ASP A 96 -18.71 -17.32 -9.10
CA ASP A 96 -19.89 -16.85 -8.35
C ASP A 96 -19.53 -16.56 -6.89
N GLU A 97 -18.72 -17.42 -6.26
CA GLU A 97 -18.21 -17.19 -4.92
C GLU A 97 -17.33 -15.93 -4.83
N ILE A 98 -16.42 -15.74 -5.79
CA ILE A 98 -15.58 -14.53 -5.85
C ILE A 98 -16.45 -13.27 -5.97
N GLN A 99 -17.48 -13.30 -6.81
CA GLN A 99 -18.39 -12.16 -6.96
C GLN A 99 -19.19 -11.89 -5.69
N ALA A 100 -19.70 -12.93 -5.04
CA ALA A 100 -20.41 -12.81 -3.77
C ALA A 100 -19.50 -12.23 -2.66
N ARG A 101 -18.26 -12.72 -2.55
CA ARG A 101 -17.26 -12.20 -1.60
C ARG A 101 -16.92 -10.73 -1.88
N LYS A 102 -16.71 -10.36 -3.15
CA LYS A 102 -16.46 -8.96 -3.55
C LYS A 102 -17.62 -8.05 -3.18
N ALA A 103 -18.85 -8.46 -3.46
CA ALA A 103 -20.05 -7.71 -3.10
C ALA A 103 -20.18 -7.55 -1.59
N ALA A 104 -19.93 -8.60 -0.81
CA ALA A 104 -19.95 -8.55 0.66
C ALA A 104 -18.89 -7.58 1.21
N ILE A 105 -17.66 -7.61 0.68
CA ILE A 105 -16.59 -6.68 1.07
C ILE A 105 -16.96 -5.24 0.70
N ALA A 106 -17.52 -5.01 -0.49
CA ALA A 106 -17.96 -3.69 -0.93
C ALA A 106 -19.03 -3.11 0.01
N ARG A 107 -20.03 -3.92 0.41
CA ARG A 107 -21.04 -3.52 1.40
C ARG A 107 -20.41 -3.16 2.74
N ARG A 108 -19.55 -4.04 3.28
CA ARG A 108 -18.84 -3.76 4.55
C ARG A 108 -18.01 -2.48 4.50
N ARG A 109 -17.34 -2.19 3.38
CA ARG A 109 -16.60 -0.94 3.18
C ARG A 109 -17.53 0.28 3.18
N SER A 110 -18.68 0.17 2.50
CA SER A 110 -19.71 1.21 2.50
C SER A 110 -20.25 1.47 3.91
N ASP A 111 -20.57 0.42 4.65
CA ASP A 111 -21.07 0.51 6.02
C ASP A 111 -20.05 1.17 6.95
N LEU A 112 -18.78 0.74 6.88
CA LEU A 112 -17.69 1.35 7.65
C LEU A 112 -17.46 2.82 7.28
N ALA A 113 -17.53 3.17 6.00
CA ALA A 113 -17.42 4.55 5.55
C ALA A 113 -18.59 5.39 6.08
N SER A 114 -19.81 4.86 6.07
CA SER A 114 -21.00 5.53 6.62
C SER A 114 -20.89 5.74 8.13
N VAL A 115 -20.49 4.71 8.88
CA VAL A 115 -20.33 4.78 10.34
C VAL A 115 -19.19 5.73 10.75
N SER A 116 -18.09 5.72 10.00
CA SER A 116 -16.93 6.57 10.27
C SER A 116 -17.07 8.00 9.74
N ALA A 117 -18.10 8.28 8.94
CA ALA A 117 -18.35 9.59 8.37
C ALA A 117 -18.42 10.66 9.47
N GLY A 118 -17.54 11.66 9.34
CA GLY A 118 -17.49 12.80 10.24
C GLY A 118 -16.85 12.53 11.62
N ILE A 119 -16.34 11.33 11.92
CA ILE A 119 -15.59 11.11 13.20
C ILE A 119 -14.37 12.04 13.26
N VAL A 120 -13.62 12.14 12.17
CA VAL A 120 -12.42 13.00 12.10
C VAL A 120 -12.77 14.46 12.31
N GLU A 121 -13.82 14.95 11.64
CA GLU A 121 -14.28 16.34 11.80
C GLU A 121 -14.75 16.63 13.22
N ARG A 122 -15.53 15.71 13.83
CA ARG A 122 -15.97 15.83 15.23
C ARG A 122 -14.78 15.86 16.19
N ARG A 123 -13.79 14.98 16.01
CA ARG A 123 -12.56 14.96 16.82
C ARG A 123 -11.76 16.25 16.66
N ALA A 124 -11.60 16.74 15.43
CA ALA A 124 -10.91 18.01 15.16
C ALA A 124 -11.62 19.20 15.82
N LYS A 125 -12.96 19.22 15.81
CA LYS A 125 -13.75 20.25 16.50
C LYS A 125 -13.54 20.19 18.02
N GLN A 126 -13.60 19.00 18.61
CA GLN A 126 -13.36 18.80 20.05
C GLN A 126 -11.96 19.26 20.46
N LEU A 127 -10.92 18.91 19.68
CA LEU A 127 -9.55 19.35 19.93
C LEU A 127 -9.42 20.87 19.89
N ARG A 128 -9.98 21.52 18.87
CA ARG A 128 -9.97 22.99 18.74
C ARG A 128 -10.66 23.68 19.92
N GLU A 129 -11.74 23.11 20.43
CA GLU A 129 -12.46 23.64 21.59
C GLU A 129 -11.60 23.55 22.87
N VAL A 130 -10.95 22.41 23.08
CA VAL A 130 -10.01 22.21 24.19
C VAL A 130 -8.83 23.17 24.09
N GLU A 131 -8.19 23.28 22.92
CA GLU A 131 -7.08 24.22 22.70
C GLU A 131 -7.48 25.68 22.96
N LYS A 132 -8.68 26.08 22.52
CA LYS A 132 -9.22 27.41 22.81
C LYS A 132 -9.39 27.64 24.30
N SER A 133 -9.92 26.66 25.03
CA SER A 133 -10.09 26.74 26.48
C SER A 133 -8.75 26.86 27.21
N ILE A 134 -7.74 26.10 26.79
CA ILE A 134 -6.38 26.14 27.34
C ILE A 134 -5.75 27.51 27.10
N SER A 135 -5.84 28.04 25.87
CA SER A 135 -5.29 29.35 25.53
C SER A 135 -5.93 30.46 26.37
N MET A 136 -7.25 30.42 26.54
CA MET A 136 -7.97 31.39 27.37
C MET A 136 -7.61 31.29 28.85
N LEU A 137 -7.48 30.07 29.39
CA LEU A 137 -7.05 29.86 30.77
C LEU A 137 -5.63 30.36 31.00
N LYS A 138 -4.71 30.06 30.08
CA LYS A 138 -3.32 30.53 30.12
C LYS A 138 -3.26 32.06 30.13
N PHE A 139 -4.01 32.71 29.24
CA PHE A 139 -4.09 34.16 29.20
C PHE A 139 -4.58 34.75 30.53
N ARG A 140 -5.69 34.23 31.08
CA ARG A 140 -6.24 34.70 32.36
C ARG A 140 -5.29 34.47 33.53
N TRP A 141 -4.59 33.34 33.54
CA TRP A 141 -3.58 33.04 34.55
C TRP A 141 -2.42 34.03 34.49
N SER A 142 -1.88 34.28 33.31
CA SER A 142 -0.81 35.26 33.09
C SER A 142 -1.24 36.67 33.50
N GLN A 143 -2.45 37.09 33.13
CA GLN A 143 -3.00 38.39 33.54
C GLN A 143 -3.13 38.48 35.07
N SER A 144 -3.72 37.48 35.71
CA SER A 144 -3.88 37.46 37.17
C SER A 144 -2.54 37.45 37.90
N ALA A 145 -1.52 36.77 37.34
CA ALA A 145 -0.17 36.76 37.90
C ALA A 145 0.49 38.15 37.80
N GLU A 146 0.33 38.85 36.67
CA GLU A 146 0.82 40.21 36.48
C GLU A 146 0.13 41.20 37.43
N ASP A 147 -1.19 41.14 37.55
CA ASP A 147 -1.96 41.99 38.47
C ASP A 147 -1.54 41.77 39.93
N MET A 148 -1.31 40.51 40.33
CA MET A 148 -0.77 40.19 41.65
C MET A 148 0.66 40.71 41.85
N ALA A 149 1.53 40.57 40.86
CA ALA A 149 2.90 41.06 40.92
C ALA A 149 2.93 42.59 41.07
N SER A 150 2.12 43.31 40.29
CA SER A 150 1.94 44.76 40.37
C SER A 150 1.42 45.19 41.74
N THR A 151 0.36 44.53 42.24
CA THR A 151 -0.22 44.81 43.56
C THR A 151 0.79 44.58 44.67
N ARG A 152 1.53 43.46 44.64
CA ARG A 152 2.60 43.18 45.61
C ARG A 152 3.71 44.20 45.51
N GLY A 153 4.12 44.59 44.31
CA GLY A 153 5.12 45.64 44.10
C GLY A 153 4.70 46.98 44.71
N PHE A 154 3.44 47.39 44.50
CA PHE A 154 2.87 48.58 45.12
C PHE A 154 2.87 48.50 46.66
N LEU A 155 2.33 47.42 47.23
CA LEU A 155 2.29 47.22 48.68
C LEU A 155 3.68 47.18 49.32
N CYS A 156 4.63 46.51 48.67
CA CYS A 156 6.03 46.50 49.11
C CYS A 156 6.64 47.91 49.06
N THR A 157 6.35 48.70 48.03
CA THR A 157 6.82 50.09 47.91
C THR A 157 6.27 50.97 49.02
N GLU A 158 4.98 50.86 49.33
CA GLU A 158 4.37 51.61 50.44
C GLU A 158 4.89 51.16 51.80
N ALA A 159 5.08 49.85 52.01
CA ALA A 159 5.71 49.34 53.23
C ALA A 159 7.14 49.89 53.39
N VAL A 160 7.93 49.89 52.31
CA VAL A 160 9.28 50.48 52.27
C VAL A 160 9.26 51.96 52.68
N ARG A 161 8.28 52.73 52.20
CA ARG A 161 8.12 54.14 52.58
C ARG A 161 7.73 54.31 54.05
N LEU A 162 6.77 53.54 54.54
CA LEU A 162 6.29 53.60 55.93
C LEU A 162 7.38 53.23 56.94
N TYR A 163 8.14 52.17 56.67
CA TYR A 163 9.26 51.77 57.53
C TYR A 163 10.53 52.61 57.31
N GLY A 164 10.54 53.52 56.34
CA GLY A 164 11.66 54.41 56.06
C GLY A 164 12.90 53.67 55.54
N LEU A 165 12.70 52.65 54.68
CA LEU A 165 13.81 51.97 54.01
C LEU A 165 14.48 52.95 53.03
N LYS A 166 15.79 53.16 53.18
CA LYS A 166 16.59 54.06 52.35
C LYS A 166 17.81 53.34 51.79
N ARG A 167 18.11 53.62 50.53
CA ARG A 167 19.33 53.20 49.86
C ARG A 167 20.34 54.34 49.91
N ILE A 168 21.48 54.11 50.55
CA ILE A 168 22.57 55.07 50.69
C ILE A 168 23.76 54.59 49.87
N THR A 169 24.38 55.47 49.10
CA THR A 169 25.63 55.17 48.39
C THR A 169 26.81 55.33 49.34
N LYS A 170 27.67 54.31 49.46
CA LYS A 170 28.91 54.44 50.23
C LYS A 170 29.86 55.39 49.50
N LYS A 171 30.37 56.41 50.20
CA LYS A 171 31.36 57.38 49.67
C LYS A 171 32.70 56.73 49.29
N SER A 172 32.99 55.53 49.78
CA SER A 172 34.21 54.79 49.47
C SER A 172 34.01 53.95 48.21
N GLY A 173 34.36 54.53 47.05
CA GLY A 173 34.78 53.95 45.73
C GLY A 173 34.29 52.61 45.18
N THR A 174 33.48 51.84 45.90
CA THR A 174 33.16 50.43 45.64
C THR A 174 31.79 50.25 44.99
N GLY A 175 31.06 51.34 44.74
CA GLY A 175 29.74 51.31 44.09
C GLY A 175 28.65 50.56 44.87
N ARG A 176 28.97 49.98 46.04
CA ARG A 176 28.03 49.20 46.85
C ARG A 176 27.05 50.11 47.59
N TYR A 177 25.78 49.74 47.49
CA TYR A 177 24.68 50.36 48.22
C TYR A 177 24.61 49.80 49.65
N GLU A 178 24.17 50.64 50.59
CA GLU A 178 23.82 50.25 51.95
C GLU A 178 22.36 50.57 52.20
N TYR A 179 21.61 49.59 52.68
CA TYR A 179 20.18 49.72 52.94
C TYR A 179 19.95 49.97 54.43
N HIS A 180 19.08 50.93 54.77
CA HIS A 180 18.77 51.29 56.15
C HIS A 180 17.27 51.32 56.37
N LEU A 181 16.77 50.76 57.47
CA LEU A 181 15.40 50.96 57.96
C LEU A 181 15.41 52.03 59.05
N GLY A 182 14.96 53.25 58.75
CA GLY A 182 15.10 54.36 59.68
C GLY A 182 16.57 54.70 59.97
N LYS A 183 17.10 54.26 61.12
CA LYS A 183 18.52 54.42 61.52
C LYS A 183 19.28 53.09 61.64
N ILE A 184 18.63 51.96 61.36
CA ILE A 184 19.21 50.62 61.53
C ILE A 184 19.68 50.11 60.16
N PRO A 185 20.96 49.72 59.98
CA PRO A 185 21.43 49.12 58.74
C PRO A 185 20.83 47.72 58.53
N ILE A 186 20.42 47.41 57.31
CA ILE A 186 19.91 46.10 56.89
C ILE A 186 20.95 45.44 55.99
N VAL A 187 21.17 44.14 56.22
CA VAL A 187 22.04 43.31 55.38
C VAL A 187 21.37 43.10 54.02
N ASP A 188 22.10 43.41 52.96
CA ASP A 188 21.68 43.08 51.59
C ASP A 188 21.87 41.57 51.38
N LEU A 189 20.75 40.83 51.34
CA LEU A 189 20.77 39.38 51.15
C LEU A 189 21.40 38.98 49.80
N THR A 190 21.34 39.83 48.77
CA THR A 190 22.00 39.54 47.48
C THR A 190 23.53 39.58 47.57
N SER A 191 24.07 40.18 48.63
CA SER A 191 25.50 40.19 48.94
C SER A 191 25.93 39.05 49.87
N MET A 192 24.99 38.24 50.37
CA MET A 192 25.27 37.11 51.26
C MET A 192 25.67 35.83 50.50
N ASP A 193 25.34 35.70 49.21
CA ASP A 193 25.68 34.53 48.38
C ASP A 193 27.10 34.59 47.78
N CYS A 194 28.06 35.20 48.49
CA CYS A 194 29.45 35.30 48.08
C CYS A 194 30.39 34.73 49.16
N GLU A 195 30.25 33.44 49.45
CA GLU A 195 31.29 32.54 49.95
C GLU A 195 31.21 31.18 49.24
#